data_AF-A0A6G3SCL1-F1
#
_entry.id   AF-A0A6G3SCL1-F1
#
_cell.length_a   1.000
_cell.length_b   1.000
_cell.length_c   1.000
_cell.angle_alpha   90.00
_cell.angle_beta   90.00
_cell.angle_gamma   90.00
#
_symmetry.space_group_name_H-M   'P 1'
#
loop_
_entity.id
_entity.type
_entity.pdbx_description
1 polymer ?
#
loop_
_entity_poly.entity_id
_entity_poly.type
_entity_poly.pdbx_seq_one_letter_code
_entity_poly.pdbx_strand_id
1 'polypeptide(L)'
;DAVAVTTPASAADAIRLLRKQDAGRAALLLAGEAAPESARQSPSSPPYAAELVRGPAELMPAVRHLLRGIVVVGTLEDAEDLVYARPELTAVTAEGDLLGAHYAQGGSAGAPSLLEVQASVDEAAAELEQLAAQCEELAEAQHVAVERRGECAALVEEYGQRQRAIERERSGRAQQLGRLAGQARGAAGEAERSAAAAAKAQDALEKAATEAEELA
;
A
#
# COMPACT_ATOMS: atom_id res chain seq x y z
N ASP A 1 -13.75 -9.55 35.79
CA ASP A 1 -12.29 -9.37 35.74
C ASP A 1 -11.61 -9.92 36.98
N ALA A 2 -10.46 -10.57 36.79
CA ALA A 2 -9.63 -11.09 37.85
C ALA A 2 -8.18 -10.62 37.67
N VAL A 3 -7.48 -10.35 38.76
CA VAL A 3 -6.07 -9.92 38.74
C VAL A 3 -5.16 -11.13 38.95
N ALA A 4 -4.21 -11.34 38.05
CA ALA A 4 -3.23 -12.41 38.18
C ALA A 4 -2.26 -12.14 39.34
N VAL A 5 -2.03 -13.14 40.18
CA VAL A 5 -1.09 -13.09 41.32
C VAL A 5 -0.25 -14.35 41.36
N THR A 6 0.99 -14.24 41.83
CA THR A 6 1.99 -15.31 41.74
C THR A 6 1.78 -16.44 42.75
N THR A 7 1.23 -16.15 43.93
CA THR A 7 1.08 -17.15 45.00
C THR A 7 -0.20 -16.97 45.83
N PRO A 8 -0.65 -18.03 46.54
CA PRO A 8 -1.74 -17.91 47.51
C PRO A 8 -1.47 -16.92 48.64
N ALA A 9 -0.20 -16.77 49.05
CA ALA A 9 0.19 -15.80 50.07
C ALA A 9 -0.05 -14.37 49.56
N SER A 10 0.40 -14.07 48.32
CA SER A 10 0.17 -12.77 47.67
C SER A 10 -1.32 -12.48 47.50
N ALA A 11 -2.13 -13.48 47.16
CA ALA A 11 -3.58 -13.33 47.07
C ALA A 11 -4.22 -12.99 48.42
N ALA A 12 -3.81 -13.69 49.48
CA ALA A 12 -4.30 -13.43 50.83
C ALA A 12 -3.91 -12.04 51.33
N ASP A 13 -2.70 -11.57 51.04
CA ASP A 13 -2.24 -10.23 51.39
C ASP A 13 -3.01 -9.14 50.64
N ALA A 14 -3.27 -9.34 49.34
CA ALA A 14 -4.11 -8.44 48.55
C ALA A 14 -5.54 -8.34 49.13
N ILE A 15 -6.14 -9.47 49.52
CA ILE A 15 -7.48 -9.48 50.15
C ILE A 15 -7.46 -8.76 51.50
N ARG A 16 -6.44 -8.97 52.33
CA ARG A 16 -6.28 -8.25 53.61
C ARG A 16 -6.15 -6.75 53.39
N LEU A 17 -5.41 -6.34 52.36
CA LEU A 17 -5.23 -4.93 52.00
C LEU A 17 -6.56 -4.29 51.57
N LEU A 18 -7.31 -4.94 50.68
CA LEU A 18 -8.63 -4.47 50.25
C LEU A 18 -9.58 -4.28 51.43
N ARG A 19 -9.58 -5.23 52.38
CA ARG A 19 -10.39 -5.12 53.61
C ARG A 19 -9.91 -3.98 54.51
N LYS A 20 -8.60 -3.81 54.69
CA LYS A 20 -8.03 -2.76 55.54
C LYS A 20 -8.33 -1.36 55.01
N GLN A 21 -8.43 -1.21 53.68
CA GLN A 21 -8.65 0.07 53.01
C GLN A 21 -10.11 0.31 52.58
N ASP A 22 -11.02 -0.63 52.88
CA ASP A 22 -12.40 -0.63 52.38
C ASP A 22 -12.49 -0.42 50.85
N ALA A 23 -11.54 -1.01 50.11
CA ALA A 23 -11.35 -0.80 48.68
C ALA A 23 -12.18 -1.77 47.80
N GLY A 24 -13.24 -2.36 48.36
CA GLY A 24 -14.15 -3.26 47.64
C GLY A 24 -13.65 -4.70 47.51
N ARG A 25 -14.09 -5.38 46.43
CA ARG A 25 -13.81 -6.81 46.17
C ARG A 25 -13.11 -6.97 44.82
N ALA A 26 -12.17 -7.92 44.76
CA ALA A 26 -11.52 -8.35 43.53
C ALA A 26 -11.56 -9.87 43.42
N ALA A 27 -11.62 -10.38 42.18
CA ALA A 27 -11.27 -11.76 41.88
C ALA A 27 -9.75 -11.82 41.63
N LEU A 28 -9.10 -12.86 42.13
CA LEU A 28 -7.66 -13.06 41.96
C LEU A 28 -7.42 -14.42 41.28
N LEU A 29 -6.62 -14.43 40.22
CA LEU A 29 -6.22 -15.64 39.51
C LEU A 29 -4.81 -16.02 39.95
N LEU A 30 -4.66 -17.17 40.60
CA LEU A 30 -3.38 -17.59 41.13
C LEU A 30 -2.60 -18.35 40.06
N ALA A 31 -1.37 -17.93 39.78
CA ALA A 31 -0.43 -18.73 39.01
C ALA A 31 -0.26 -20.10 39.69
N GLY A 32 -0.32 -21.16 38.90
CA GLY A 32 -0.28 -22.53 39.41
C GLY A 32 0.81 -23.34 38.73
N GLU A 33 1.32 -24.36 39.42
CA GLU A 33 2.17 -25.36 38.79
C GLU A 33 1.33 -26.22 37.83
N ALA A 34 1.90 -26.60 36.70
CA ALA A 34 1.20 -27.34 35.67
C ALA A 34 0.73 -28.71 36.19
N ALA A 35 -0.59 -28.94 36.16
CA ALA A 35 -1.14 -30.28 36.33
C ALA A 35 -0.85 -31.13 35.07
N PRO A 36 -0.64 -32.45 35.19
CA PRO A 36 -0.41 -33.32 34.04
C PRO A 36 -1.63 -33.30 33.08
N GLU A 37 -1.36 -33.13 31.79
CA GLU A 37 -2.37 -33.05 30.73
C GLU A 37 -3.23 -34.32 30.70
N SER A 38 -4.56 -34.16 30.77
CA SER A 38 -5.47 -35.27 30.52
C SER A 38 -5.71 -35.45 29.01
N ALA A 39 -5.40 -36.66 28.54
CA ALA A 39 -5.78 -37.34 27.30
C ALA A 39 -6.30 -36.48 26.12
N ARG A 40 -5.51 -36.50 25.05
CA ARG A 40 -5.87 -36.05 23.69
C ARG A 40 -7.20 -36.68 23.25
N GLN A 41 -8.12 -35.83 22.80
CA GLN A 41 -9.41 -36.27 22.26
C GLN A 41 -9.35 -36.47 20.75
N SER A 42 -10.31 -37.26 20.27
CA SER A 42 -10.50 -37.56 18.85
C SER A 42 -10.77 -36.27 18.05
N PRO A 43 -10.21 -36.11 16.84
CA PRO A 43 -10.39 -34.92 15.99
C PRO A 43 -11.84 -34.63 15.57
N SER A 44 -12.79 -35.52 15.89
CA SER A 44 -14.23 -35.35 15.63
C SER A 44 -15.02 -34.82 16.83
N SER A 45 -14.39 -34.54 17.97
CA SER A 45 -15.07 -33.98 19.15
C SER A 45 -14.99 -32.45 19.12
N PRO A 46 -16.04 -31.73 19.58
CA PRO A 46 -15.97 -30.28 19.68
C PRO A 46 -14.82 -29.86 20.61
N PRO A 47 -14.11 -28.76 20.31
CA PRO A 47 -12.90 -28.38 21.04
C PRO A 47 -13.22 -27.91 22.46
N TYR A 48 -12.30 -28.17 23.39
CA TYR A 48 -12.40 -27.57 24.73
C TYR A 48 -12.01 -26.10 24.67
N ALA A 49 -12.71 -25.26 25.42
CA ALA A 49 -12.42 -23.82 25.47
C ALA A 49 -10.95 -23.55 25.86
N ALA A 50 -10.37 -24.38 26.74
CA ALA A 50 -8.98 -24.29 27.17
C ALA A 50 -7.95 -24.46 26.02
N GLU A 51 -8.31 -25.11 24.92
CA GLU A 51 -7.43 -25.34 23.75
C GLU A 51 -7.41 -24.13 22.81
N LEU A 52 -8.43 -23.27 22.88
CA LEU A 52 -8.56 -22.07 22.06
C LEU A 52 -7.88 -20.84 22.69
N VAL A 53 -7.55 -20.91 23.98
CA VAL A 53 -6.93 -19.81 24.71
C VAL A 53 -5.41 -19.97 24.75
N ARG A 54 -4.70 -18.88 24.44
CA ARG A 54 -3.24 -18.79 24.53
C ARG A 54 -2.85 -17.65 25.47
N GLY A 55 -1.75 -17.80 26.19
CA GLY A 55 -1.28 -16.79 27.14
C GLY A 55 0.04 -17.17 27.81
N PRO A 56 0.52 -16.36 28.76
CA PRO A 56 1.77 -16.61 29.48
C PRO A 56 1.76 -17.96 30.19
N ALA A 57 2.86 -18.72 30.07
CA ALA A 57 2.96 -20.10 30.55
C ALA A 57 2.63 -20.27 32.05
N GLU A 58 2.94 -19.26 32.87
CA GLU A 58 2.69 -19.25 34.31
C GLU A 58 1.19 -19.16 34.67
N LEU A 59 0.37 -18.60 33.78
CA LEU A 59 -1.08 -18.41 33.99
C LEU A 59 -1.91 -19.52 33.38
N MET A 60 -1.38 -20.18 32.34
CA MET A 60 -2.11 -21.22 31.60
C MET A 60 -2.64 -22.37 32.48
N PRO A 61 -1.93 -22.87 33.51
CA PRO A 61 -2.48 -23.89 34.41
C PRO A 61 -3.77 -23.44 35.11
N ALA A 62 -3.84 -22.19 35.55
CA ALA A 62 -5.02 -21.62 36.21
C ALA A 62 -6.17 -21.41 35.22
N VAL A 63 -5.87 -20.92 34.01
CA VAL A 63 -6.84 -20.77 32.92
C VAL A 63 -7.42 -22.12 32.50
N ARG A 64 -6.58 -23.14 32.31
CA ARG A 64 -7.00 -24.51 31.99
C ARG A 64 -7.87 -25.11 33.09
N HIS A 65 -7.59 -24.79 34.36
CA HIS A 65 -8.41 -25.22 35.48
C HIS A 65 -9.80 -24.56 35.47
N LEU A 66 -9.87 -23.25 35.24
CA LEU A 66 -11.14 -22.51 35.15
C LEU A 66 -12.01 -22.95 33.96
N LEU A 67 -11.37 -23.28 32.83
CA LEU A 67 -12.05 -23.72 31.61
C LEU A 67 -12.25 -25.24 31.55
N ARG A 68 -11.98 -25.96 32.65
CA ARG A 68 -12.12 -27.42 32.69
C ARG A 68 -13.58 -27.82 32.49
N GLY A 69 -13.81 -28.73 31.54
CA GLY A 69 -15.15 -29.24 31.25
C GLY A 69 -16.00 -28.31 30.38
N ILE A 70 -15.44 -27.18 29.92
CA ILE A 70 -16.11 -26.25 29.02
C ILE A 70 -15.75 -26.61 27.58
N VAL A 71 -16.78 -26.87 26.78
CA VAL A 71 -16.67 -27.31 25.38
C VAL A 71 -17.34 -26.28 24.48
N VAL A 72 -16.65 -25.87 23.41
CA VAL A 72 -17.19 -24.91 22.44
C VAL A 72 -17.96 -25.67 21.36
N VAL A 73 -19.20 -25.26 21.12
CA VAL A 73 -20.11 -25.87 20.15
C VAL A 73 -20.63 -24.84 19.15
N GLY A 74 -21.12 -25.31 18.00
CA GLY A 74 -21.57 -24.44 16.92
C GLY A 74 -22.93 -23.82 17.19
N THR A 75 -23.88 -24.61 17.71
CA THR A 75 -25.26 -24.16 17.96
C THR A 75 -25.78 -24.60 19.33
N LEU A 76 -26.95 -24.07 19.71
CA LEU A 76 -27.63 -24.47 20.94
C LEU A 76 -28.15 -25.91 20.87
N GLU A 77 -28.54 -26.39 19.69
CA GLU A 77 -28.90 -27.79 19.47
C GLU A 77 -27.70 -28.72 19.73
N ASP A 78 -26.51 -28.37 19.22
CA ASP A 78 -25.28 -29.11 19.51
C ASP A 78 -24.95 -29.09 21.02
N ALA A 79 -25.25 -27.97 21.71
CA ALA A 79 -25.10 -27.84 23.14
C ALA A 79 -26.00 -28.81 23.91
N GLU A 80 -27.27 -28.89 23.51
CA GLU A 80 -28.25 -29.81 24.11
C GLU A 80 -27.82 -31.27 23.94
N ASP A 81 -27.49 -31.68 22.72
CA ASP A 81 -27.03 -33.03 22.41
C ASP A 81 -25.78 -33.41 23.23
N LEU A 82 -24.83 -32.49 23.36
CA LEU A 82 -23.63 -32.70 24.15
C LEU A 82 -23.95 -32.90 25.63
N VAL A 83 -24.77 -32.03 26.22
CA VAL A 83 -25.10 -32.07 27.65
C VAL A 83 -25.93 -33.30 28.00
N TYR A 84 -26.84 -33.73 27.11
CA TYR A 84 -27.57 -34.99 27.28
C TYR A 84 -26.64 -36.20 27.25
N ALA A 85 -25.66 -36.22 26.36
CA ALA A 85 -24.70 -37.32 26.25
C ALA A 85 -23.66 -37.32 27.39
N ARG A 86 -23.26 -36.14 27.86
CA ARG A 86 -22.21 -35.93 28.88
C ARG A 86 -22.63 -34.84 29.88
N PRO A 87 -23.46 -35.19 30.89
CA PRO A 87 -24.00 -34.24 31.87
C PRO A 87 -22.94 -33.53 32.74
N GLU A 88 -21.72 -34.06 32.78
CA GLU A 88 -20.57 -33.46 33.48
C GLU A 88 -19.90 -32.29 32.73
N LEU A 89 -20.29 -32.03 31.48
CA LEU A 89 -19.75 -30.97 30.65
C LEU A 89 -20.67 -29.74 30.61
N THR A 90 -20.06 -28.59 30.32
CA THR A 90 -20.76 -27.35 29.99
C THR A 90 -20.44 -26.98 28.55
N ALA A 91 -21.47 -26.82 27.73
CA ALA A 91 -21.35 -26.32 26.36
C ALA A 91 -21.38 -24.79 26.35
N VAL A 92 -20.57 -24.17 25.49
CA VAL A 92 -20.62 -22.74 25.19
C VAL A 92 -20.74 -22.52 23.68
N THR A 93 -21.71 -21.71 23.25
CA THR A 93 -21.89 -21.34 21.84
C THR A 93 -21.00 -20.16 21.45
N ALA A 94 -20.81 -19.92 20.15
CA ALA A 94 -20.10 -18.74 19.65
C ALA A 94 -20.82 -17.42 19.99
N GLU A 95 -22.12 -17.47 20.25
CA GLU A 95 -22.94 -16.30 20.66
C GLU A 95 -22.86 -16.03 22.18
N GLY A 96 -22.18 -16.91 22.93
CA GLY A 96 -21.97 -16.75 24.37
C GLY A 96 -23.01 -17.43 25.25
N ASP A 97 -23.88 -18.26 24.69
CA ASP A 97 -24.81 -19.08 25.48
C ASP A 97 -24.05 -20.22 26.16
N LEU A 98 -24.33 -20.44 27.43
CA LEU A 98 -23.81 -21.50 28.28
C LEU A 98 -24.93 -22.47 28.63
N LEU A 99 -24.69 -23.78 28.43
CA LEU A 99 -25.61 -24.84 28.80
C LEU A 99 -24.86 -25.95 29.53
N GLY A 100 -25.31 -26.29 30.73
CA GLY A 100 -24.90 -27.47 31.48
C GLY A 100 -26.12 -28.18 32.08
N ALA A 101 -25.93 -29.37 32.63
CA ALA A 101 -27.04 -30.23 33.07
C ALA A 101 -27.96 -29.59 34.13
N HIS A 102 -27.47 -28.61 34.88
CA HIS A 102 -28.18 -27.96 35.99
C HIS A 102 -28.12 -26.43 35.95
N TYR A 103 -27.51 -25.84 34.93
CA TYR A 103 -27.32 -24.40 34.81
C TYR A 103 -27.32 -23.99 33.35
N ALA A 104 -28.01 -22.91 33.01
CA ALA A 104 -28.00 -22.33 31.68
C ALA A 104 -27.96 -20.80 31.79
N GLN A 105 -27.26 -20.16 30.85
CA GLN A 105 -27.19 -18.71 30.72
C GLN A 105 -27.14 -18.37 29.24
N GLY A 106 -28.01 -17.48 28.77
CA GLY A 106 -28.08 -17.11 27.36
C GLY A 106 -29.11 -16.01 27.10
N GLY A 107 -29.19 -15.56 25.86
CA GLY A 107 -30.12 -14.51 25.43
C GLY A 107 -29.50 -13.48 24.48
N SER A 108 -30.24 -12.42 24.17
CA SER A 108 -29.80 -11.39 23.22
C SER A 108 -28.47 -10.76 23.62
N ALA A 109 -27.60 -10.52 22.64
CA ALA A 109 -26.32 -9.85 22.83
C ALA A 109 -26.49 -8.57 23.66
N GLY A 110 -25.80 -8.53 24.81
CA GLY A 110 -25.71 -7.35 25.65
C GLY A 110 -24.80 -6.27 25.04
N ALA A 111 -24.42 -5.28 25.84
CA ALA A 111 -23.30 -4.41 25.45
C ALA A 111 -22.04 -5.25 25.21
N PRO A 112 -21.16 -4.86 24.25
CA PRO A 112 -19.97 -5.61 23.91
C PRO A 112 -19.14 -5.98 25.13
N SER A 113 -18.62 -7.20 25.16
CA SER A 113 -17.74 -7.62 26.26
C SER A 113 -16.41 -6.85 26.22
N LEU A 114 -15.73 -6.73 27.36
CA LEU A 114 -14.40 -6.08 27.40
C LEU A 114 -13.39 -6.79 26.48
N LEU A 115 -13.52 -8.11 26.29
CA LEU A 115 -12.68 -8.87 25.38
C LEU A 115 -12.97 -8.52 23.92
N GLU A 116 -14.24 -8.36 23.54
CA GLU A 116 -14.60 -7.89 22.19
C GLU A 116 -14.07 -6.50 21.92
N VAL A 117 -14.23 -5.57 22.87
CA VAL A 117 -13.70 -4.21 22.71
C VAL A 117 -12.18 -4.22 22.58
N GLN A 118 -11.49 -5.02 23.40
CA GLN A 118 -10.03 -5.14 23.30
C GLN A 118 -9.60 -5.76 21.97
N ALA A 119 -10.30 -6.79 21.49
CA ALA A 119 -10.01 -7.41 20.20
C ALA A 119 -10.18 -6.40 19.05
N SER A 120 -11.24 -5.59 19.07
CA SER A 120 -11.43 -4.53 18.07
C SER A 120 -10.36 -3.45 18.11
N VAL A 121 -9.86 -3.11 19.30
CA VAL A 121 -8.74 -2.16 19.46
C VAL A 121 -7.45 -2.75 18.92
N ASP A 122 -7.17 -4.02 19.23
CA ASP A 122 -5.96 -4.71 18.77
C ASP A 122 -5.97 -4.89 17.24
N GLU A 123 -7.13 -5.24 16.67
CA GLU A 123 -7.34 -5.32 15.22
C GLU A 123 -7.12 -3.96 14.53
N ALA A 124 -7.75 -2.89 15.04
CA ALA A 124 -7.58 -1.55 14.50
C ALA A 124 -6.12 -1.04 14.61
N ALA A 125 -5.42 -1.40 15.69
CA ALA A 125 -4.01 -1.06 15.86
C ALA A 125 -3.13 -1.78 14.82
N ALA A 126 -3.37 -3.06 14.57
CA ALA A 126 -2.67 -3.83 13.54
C ALA A 126 -2.94 -3.29 12.13
N GLU A 127 -4.19 -2.94 11.83
CA GLU A 127 -4.55 -2.30 10.55
C GLU A 127 -3.86 -0.95 10.36
N LEU A 128 -3.78 -0.14 11.42
CA LEU A 128 -3.10 1.15 11.39
C LEU A 128 -1.60 1.01 11.10
N GLU A 129 -0.92 0.06 11.76
CA GLU A 129 0.50 -0.23 11.50
C GLU A 129 0.72 -0.67 10.05
N GLN A 130 -0.15 -1.54 9.53
CA GLN A 130 -0.08 -1.98 8.14
C GLN A 130 -0.30 -0.82 7.14
N LEU A 131 -1.26 0.07 7.40
CA LEU A 131 -1.52 1.23 6.56
C LEU A 131 -0.38 2.25 6.61
N ALA A 132 0.22 2.46 7.79
CA ALA A 132 1.37 3.35 7.94
C ALA A 132 2.55 2.90 7.06
N ALA A 133 2.88 1.61 7.09
CA ALA A 133 3.93 1.04 6.24
C ALA A 133 3.63 1.23 4.74
N GLN A 134 2.39 1.03 4.31
CA GLN A 134 1.99 1.27 2.91
C GLN A 134 2.09 2.75 2.51
N CYS A 135 1.73 3.66 3.41
CA CYS A 135 1.87 5.09 3.17
C CYS A 135 3.33 5.50 2.99
N GLU A 136 4.24 4.96 3.79
CA GLU A 136 5.68 5.19 3.65
C GLU A 136 6.21 4.70 2.30
N GLU A 137 5.88 3.45 1.92
CA GLU A 137 6.29 2.87 0.63
C GLU A 137 5.76 3.71 -0.56
N LEU A 138 4.50 4.13 -0.51
CA LEU A 138 3.89 4.94 -1.57
C LEU A 138 4.49 6.35 -1.62
N ALA A 139 4.85 6.93 -0.48
CA ALA A 139 5.51 8.24 -0.41
C ALA A 139 6.91 8.18 -1.05
N GLU A 140 7.68 7.14 -0.77
CA GLU A 140 8.99 6.91 -1.42
C GLU A 140 8.84 6.70 -2.92
N ALA A 141 7.90 5.86 -3.35
CA ALA A 141 7.62 5.63 -4.76
C ALA A 141 7.19 6.92 -5.48
N GLN A 142 6.35 7.73 -4.83
CA GLN A 142 5.95 9.05 -5.34
C GLN A 142 7.16 9.98 -5.48
N HIS A 143 8.03 10.03 -4.48
CA HIS A 143 9.22 10.88 -4.51
C HIS A 143 10.11 10.53 -5.71
N VAL A 144 10.44 9.25 -5.88
CA VAL A 144 11.24 8.76 -7.02
C VAL A 144 10.56 9.08 -8.36
N ALA A 145 9.25 8.91 -8.45
CA ALA A 145 8.51 9.24 -9.67
C ALA A 145 8.54 10.75 -10.00
N VAL A 146 8.46 11.61 -8.99
CA VAL A 146 8.55 13.07 -9.14
C VAL A 146 9.95 13.49 -9.59
N GLU A 147 11.01 12.92 -9.01
CA GLU A 147 12.39 13.17 -9.44
C GLU A 147 12.61 12.78 -10.90
N ARG A 148 12.22 11.55 -11.29
CA ARG A 148 12.30 11.08 -12.68
C ARG A 148 11.52 11.96 -13.65
N ARG A 149 10.33 12.43 -13.24
CA ARG A 149 9.55 13.38 -14.05
C ARG A 149 10.31 14.70 -14.24
N GLY A 150 10.98 15.18 -13.20
CA GLY A 150 11.83 16.38 -13.27
C GLY A 150 13.00 16.21 -14.25
N GLU A 151 13.72 15.09 -14.16
CA GLU A 151 14.82 14.76 -15.08
C GLU A 151 14.35 14.70 -16.54
N CYS A 152 13.25 14.00 -16.80
CA CYS A 152 12.65 13.92 -18.13
C CYS A 152 12.22 15.28 -18.66
N ALA A 153 11.63 16.14 -17.82
CA ALA A 153 11.22 17.49 -18.21
C ALA A 153 12.44 18.35 -18.59
N ALA A 154 13.54 18.25 -17.84
CA ALA A 154 14.80 18.94 -18.14
C ALA A 154 15.38 18.52 -19.49
N LEU A 155 15.37 17.21 -19.79
CA LEU A 155 15.82 16.69 -21.10
C LEU A 155 14.94 17.21 -22.25
N VAL A 156 13.62 17.25 -22.08
CA VAL A 156 12.71 17.80 -23.10
C VAL A 156 13.03 19.28 -23.37
N GLU A 157 13.29 20.06 -22.33
CA GLU A 157 13.69 21.46 -22.49
C GLU A 157 15.03 21.59 -23.23
N GLU A 158 16.05 20.82 -22.83
CA GLU A 158 17.36 20.79 -23.47
C GLU A 158 17.26 20.47 -24.97
N TYR A 159 16.55 19.39 -25.33
CA TYR A 159 16.35 19.01 -26.72
C TYR A 159 15.55 20.05 -27.49
N GLY A 160 14.54 20.68 -26.86
CA GLY A 160 13.78 21.78 -27.45
C GLY A 160 14.65 22.99 -27.77
N GLN A 161 15.61 23.34 -26.90
CA GLN A 161 16.56 24.43 -27.16
C GLN A 161 17.52 24.09 -28.31
N ARG A 162 18.05 22.86 -28.35
CA ARG A 162 18.91 22.37 -29.44
C ARG A 162 18.19 22.39 -30.78
N GLN A 163 16.94 21.93 -30.83
CA GLN A 163 16.14 21.93 -32.05
C GLN A 163 15.93 23.35 -32.58
N ARG A 164 15.60 24.31 -31.72
CA ARG A 164 15.46 25.73 -32.12
C ARG A 164 16.77 26.34 -32.60
N ALA A 165 17.92 25.92 -32.07
CA ALA A 165 19.22 26.35 -32.58
C ALA A 165 19.48 25.82 -33.99
N ILE A 166 19.27 24.52 -34.21
CA ILE A 166 19.40 23.87 -35.52
C ILE A 166 18.45 24.50 -36.55
N GLU A 167 17.20 24.79 -36.17
CA GLU A 167 16.22 25.40 -37.06
C GLU A 167 16.63 26.83 -37.46
N ARG A 168 17.15 27.63 -36.52
CA ARG A 168 17.69 28.96 -36.81
C ARG A 168 18.89 28.89 -37.77
N GLU A 169 19.82 27.97 -37.56
CA GLU A 169 20.93 27.75 -38.49
C GLU A 169 20.46 27.32 -39.87
N ARG A 170 19.50 26.40 -39.95
CA ARG A 170 18.93 25.92 -41.21
C ARG A 170 18.23 27.05 -41.98
N SER A 171 17.44 27.87 -41.28
CA SER A 171 16.79 29.05 -41.87
C SER A 171 17.82 30.05 -42.38
N GLY A 172 18.86 30.33 -41.60
CA GLY A 172 19.96 31.21 -42.01
C GLY A 172 20.68 30.70 -43.26
N ARG A 173 20.99 29.40 -43.33
CA ARG A 173 21.60 28.77 -44.52
C ARG A 173 20.66 28.85 -45.74
N ALA A 174 19.37 28.60 -45.57
CA ALA A 174 18.38 28.70 -46.65
C ALA A 174 18.28 30.13 -47.20
N GLN A 175 18.28 31.15 -46.33
CA GLN A 175 18.29 32.55 -46.74
C GLN A 175 19.58 32.93 -47.50
N GLN A 176 20.74 32.47 -47.03
CA GLN A 176 22.01 32.69 -47.71
C GLN A 176 22.02 32.03 -49.10
N LEU A 177 21.55 30.80 -49.22
CA LEU A 177 21.40 30.11 -50.50
C LEU A 177 20.44 30.86 -51.43
N GLY A 178 19.31 31.34 -50.92
CA GLY A 178 18.36 32.16 -51.68
C GLY A 178 18.99 33.44 -52.23
N ARG A 179 19.77 34.16 -51.39
CA ARG A 179 20.52 35.36 -51.80
C ARG A 179 21.55 35.05 -52.88
N LEU A 180 22.37 34.02 -52.71
CA LEU A 180 23.39 33.61 -53.69
C LEU A 180 22.76 33.18 -55.01
N ALA A 181 21.65 32.42 -54.97
CA ALA A 181 20.92 32.02 -56.17
C ALA A 181 20.28 33.21 -56.90
N GLY A 182 19.83 34.23 -56.16
CA GLY A 182 19.38 35.50 -56.72
C GLY A 182 20.51 36.27 -57.41
N GLN A 183 21.67 36.38 -56.75
CA GLN A 183 22.87 37.01 -57.31
C GLN A 183 23.35 36.31 -58.59
N ALA A 184 23.41 34.97 -58.57
CA ALA A 184 23.80 34.17 -59.73
C ALA A 184 22.86 34.37 -60.92
N ARG A 185 21.53 34.39 -60.70
CA ARG A 185 20.55 34.68 -61.76
C ARG A 185 20.69 36.09 -62.31
N GLY A 186 20.91 37.08 -61.44
CA GLY A 186 21.16 38.47 -61.85
C GLY A 186 22.41 38.58 -62.74
N ALA A 187 23.51 37.94 -62.33
CA ALA A 187 24.76 37.90 -63.10
C ALA A 187 24.59 37.18 -64.44
N ALA A 188 23.88 36.05 -64.47
CA ALA A 188 23.57 35.34 -65.72
C ALA A 188 22.77 36.21 -66.69
N GLY A 189 21.73 36.90 -66.19
CA GLY A 189 20.95 37.82 -67.03
C GLY A 189 21.75 39.02 -67.54
N GLU A 190 22.72 39.53 -66.77
CA GLU A 190 23.64 40.58 -67.25
C GLU A 190 24.61 40.06 -68.31
N ALA A 191 25.12 38.84 -68.14
CA ALA A 191 25.97 38.19 -69.14
C ALA A 191 25.21 37.97 -70.46
N GLU A 192 23.95 37.52 -70.41
CA GLU A 192 23.10 37.36 -71.59
C GLU A 192 22.87 38.71 -72.31
N ARG A 193 22.56 39.78 -71.56
CA ARG A 193 22.39 41.13 -72.13
C ARG A 193 23.68 41.65 -72.78
N SER A 194 24.81 41.48 -72.09
CA SER A 194 26.13 41.88 -72.60
C SER A 194 26.51 41.12 -73.87
N ALA A 195 26.24 39.81 -73.91
CA ALA A 195 26.47 38.98 -75.10
C ALA A 195 25.59 39.41 -76.28
N ALA A 196 24.31 39.70 -76.04
CA ALA A 196 23.40 40.20 -77.08
C ALA A 196 23.83 41.58 -77.61
N ALA A 197 24.29 42.48 -76.74
CA ALA A 197 24.80 43.79 -77.13
C ALA A 197 26.10 43.67 -77.97
N ALA A 198 27.01 42.77 -77.57
CA ALA A 198 28.23 42.49 -78.32
C ALA A 198 27.93 41.93 -79.72
N ALA A 199 27.02 40.95 -79.82
CA ALA A 199 26.61 40.38 -81.10
C ALA A 199 26.01 41.45 -82.03
N LYS A 200 25.13 42.31 -81.50
CA LYS A 200 24.55 43.43 -82.27
C LYS A 200 25.62 44.42 -82.74
N ALA A 201 26.63 44.70 -81.92
CA ALA A 201 27.73 45.58 -82.29
C ALA A 201 28.62 44.94 -83.38
N GLN A 202 28.85 43.63 -83.31
CA GLN A 202 29.55 42.87 -84.34
C GLN A 202 28.79 42.89 -85.67
N ASP A 203 27.49 42.59 -85.66
CA ASP A 203 26.64 42.66 -86.87
C ASP A 203 26.66 44.07 -87.51
N ALA A 204 26.64 45.12 -86.69
CA ALA A 204 26.72 46.50 -87.17
C ALA A 204 28.09 46.82 -87.78
N LEU A 205 29.17 46.30 -87.20
CA LEU A 205 30.53 46.45 -87.71
C LEU A 205 30.73 45.71 -89.04
N GLU A 206 30.22 44.49 -89.17
CA GLU A 206 30.26 43.73 -90.43
C GLU A 206 29.51 44.46 -91.56
N LYS A 207 28.33 45.02 -91.27
CA LYS A 207 27.57 45.82 -92.24
C LYS A 207 28.34 47.08 -92.65
N ALA A 208 28.86 47.83 -91.69
CA ALA A 208 29.63 49.04 -91.97
C ALA A 208 30.92 48.74 -92.77
N ALA A 209 31.57 47.60 -92.52
CA ALA A 209 32.72 47.16 -93.30
C ALA A 209 32.32 46.82 -94.75
N THR A 210 31.22 46.10 -94.93
CA THR A 210 30.68 45.77 -96.27
C THR A 210 30.33 47.04 -97.05
N GLU A 211 29.62 47.99 -96.42
CA GLU A 211 29.29 49.29 -97.02
C GLU A 211 30.54 50.10 -97.38
N ALA A 212 31.60 50.04 -96.55
CA ALA A 212 32.87 50.71 -96.83
C ALA A 212 33.62 50.07 -98.00
N GLU A 213 33.56 48.74 -98.17
CA GLU A 213 34.13 48.04 -99.33
C GLU A 213 33.39 48.38 -100.63
N GLU A 214 32.07 48.56 -100.61
CA GLU A 214 31.28 48.96 -101.79
C GLU A 214 31.55 50.40 -102.25
N LEU A 215 32.06 51.26 -101.36
CA LEU A 215 32.38 52.67 -101.63
C LEU A 215 33.84 52.91 -102.06
N ALA A 216 34.69 51.89 -102.03
CA ALA A 216 36.12 51.94 -102.37
C ALA A 216 36.40 51.47 -103.80
#